data_AF-A0A6J6EVY5-F1
#
_entry.id   AF-A0A6J6EVY5-F1
#
_cell.length_a   1.000
_cell.length_b   1.000
_cell.length_c   1.000
_cell.angle_alpha   90.00
_cell.angle_beta   90.00
_cell.angle_gamma   90.00
#
_symmetry.space_group_name_H-M   'P 1'
#
loop_
_entity.id
_entity.type
_entity.pdbx_description
1 polymer ?
#
loop_
_entity_poly.entity_id
_entity_poly.type
_entity_poly.pdbx_seq_one_letter_code
_entity_poly.pdbx_strand_id
1 'polypeptide(L)'
;MIDYVIPDGVRIADGDRVRLGAYLSPGTTVMHEGFVNFNAGTLGKSMVEGRISAGVVVGDGSDIGGGASIMGTLSGGGKEVISIGQRTLLGANSGIGISLGDDCVVEAGVYITAGSKISLPDGSIVKAKELNGANNLLFRRNSQSGALEAVAKTGKWAGLNAALHNN
;
A
#
# COMPACT_ATOMS: atom_id res chain seq x y z
N MET A 1 -0.78 16.97 -14.62
CA MET A 1 0.59 17.34 -14.16
C MET A 1 1.45 17.73 -15.35
N ILE A 2 1.48 16.88 -16.37
CA ILE A 2 2.35 17.00 -17.55
C ILE A 2 2.14 18.27 -18.37
N ASP A 3 0.96 18.90 -18.31
CA ASP A 3 0.70 20.20 -18.96
C ASP A 3 1.46 21.37 -18.32
N TYR A 4 2.04 21.16 -17.12
CA TYR A 4 2.77 22.17 -16.36
C TYR A 4 4.23 21.79 -16.15
N VAL A 5 4.49 20.54 -15.78
CA VAL A 5 5.83 20.02 -15.50
C VAL A 5 5.91 18.52 -15.78
N ILE A 6 6.99 18.09 -16.40
CA ILE A 6 7.36 16.69 -16.56
C ILE A 6 8.63 16.48 -15.72
N PRO A 7 8.56 15.78 -14.58
CA PRO A 7 9.73 15.50 -13.75
C PRO A 7 10.75 14.61 -14.46
N ASP A 8 12.04 14.87 -14.24
CA ASP A 8 13.12 14.07 -14.81
C ASP A 8 13.12 12.63 -14.29
N GLY A 9 13.45 11.68 -15.16
CA GLY A 9 13.58 10.27 -14.80
C GLY A 9 12.26 9.58 -14.46
N VAL A 10 11.11 10.18 -14.78
CA VAL A 10 9.77 9.60 -14.56
C VAL A 10 9.13 9.20 -15.88
N ARG A 11 8.35 8.12 -15.87
CA ARG A 11 7.50 7.71 -17.00
C ARG A 11 6.04 7.72 -16.59
N ILE A 12 5.19 8.26 -17.47
CA ILE A 12 3.74 8.33 -17.27
C ILE A 12 3.10 7.85 -18.57
N ALA A 13 2.42 6.71 -18.52
CA ALA A 13 1.81 6.10 -19.70
C ALA A 13 0.53 6.83 -20.13
N ASP A 14 -0.24 7.32 -19.16
CA ASP A 14 -1.45 8.12 -19.37
C ASP A 14 -1.38 9.39 -18.50
N GLY A 15 -1.20 10.54 -19.15
CA GLY A 15 -1.06 11.84 -18.50
C GLY A 15 -2.30 12.31 -17.75
N ASP A 16 -3.49 11.83 -18.15
CA ASP A 16 -4.78 12.24 -17.58
C ASP A 16 -4.92 11.80 -16.11
N ARG A 17 -4.14 10.81 -15.70
CA ARG A 17 -4.25 10.14 -14.40
C ARG A 17 -3.27 10.65 -13.34
N VAL A 18 -2.47 11.66 -13.67
CA VAL A 18 -1.53 12.29 -12.74
C VAL A 18 -1.87 13.75 -12.57
N ARG A 19 -2.44 14.09 -11.41
CA ARG A 19 -2.88 15.47 -11.11
C ARG A 19 -1.69 16.41 -10.88
N LEU A 20 -1.88 17.68 -11.22
CA LEU A 20 -0.96 18.73 -10.74
C LEU A 20 -0.89 18.67 -9.21
N GLY A 21 0.32 18.73 -8.66
CA GLY A 21 0.58 18.54 -7.23
C GLY A 21 0.88 17.10 -6.80
N ALA A 22 0.86 16.12 -7.72
CA ALA A 22 1.49 14.82 -7.49
C ALA A 22 3.01 14.96 -7.41
N TYR A 23 3.65 14.16 -6.56
CA TYR A 23 5.10 14.09 -6.43
C TYR A 23 5.60 12.72 -6.87
N LEU A 24 6.43 12.66 -7.91
CA LEU A 24 6.95 11.41 -8.46
C LEU A 24 8.49 11.45 -8.40
N SER A 25 9.09 10.65 -7.53
CA SER A 25 10.55 10.52 -7.46
C SER A 25 11.14 9.91 -8.73
N PRO A 26 12.40 10.26 -9.11
CA PRO A 26 13.09 9.64 -10.24
C PRO A 26 13.08 8.11 -10.18
N GLY A 27 12.87 7.48 -11.33
CA GLY A 27 12.68 6.04 -11.47
C GLY A 27 11.22 5.58 -11.35
N THR A 28 10.31 6.45 -10.92
CA THR A 28 8.87 6.13 -10.86
C THR A 28 8.31 5.91 -12.26
N THR A 29 7.49 4.86 -12.40
CA THR A 29 6.69 4.61 -13.59
C THR A 29 5.22 4.54 -13.19
N VAL A 30 4.41 5.43 -13.75
CA VAL A 30 2.95 5.37 -13.65
C VAL A 30 2.41 4.74 -14.93
N MET A 31 1.84 3.54 -14.82
CA MET A 31 1.21 2.82 -15.94
C MET A 31 -0.23 3.31 -16.17
N HIS A 32 -0.87 2.83 -17.24
CA HIS A 32 -2.20 3.29 -17.67
C HIS A 32 -3.31 3.20 -16.59
N GLU A 33 -3.27 2.18 -15.73
CA GLU A 33 -4.23 2.04 -14.61
C GLU A 33 -3.83 2.84 -13.36
N GLY A 34 -2.56 3.27 -13.31
CA GLY A 34 -1.99 4.07 -12.26
C GLY A 34 -2.72 5.41 -12.12
N PHE A 35 -2.93 5.86 -10.89
CA PHE A 35 -3.48 7.18 -10.59
C PHE A 35 -2.74 7.78 -9.40
N VAL A 36 -2.35 9.04 -9.51
CA VAL A 36 -1.70 9.77 -8.41
C VAL A 36 -2.39 11.13 -8.22
N ASN A 37 -2.88 11.34 -7.01
CA ASN A 37 -3.59 12.57 -6.64
C ASN A 37 -2.61 13.69 -6.25
N PHE A 38 -3.14 14.88 -5.96
CA PHE A 38 -2.34 15.97 -5.40
C PHE A 38 -1.88 15.65 -3.97
N ASN A 39 -0.76 16.25 -3.55
CA ASN A 39 -0.16 16.05 -2.23
C ASN A 39 0.04 14.55 -1.91
N ALA A 40 0.45 13.78 -2.92
CA ALA A 40 0.60 12.35 -2.86
C ALA A 40 1.65 11.89 -3.88
N GLY A 41 2.14 10.67 -3.70
CA GLY A 41 2.98 10.00 -4.67
C GLY A 41 4.12 9.21 -4.06
N THR A 42 5.28 9.22 -4.71
CA THR A 42 6.37 8.26 -4.46
C THR A 42 7.62 8.98 -3.95
N LEU A 43 8.26 8.44 -2.92
CA LEU A 43 9.53 8.97 -2.38
C LEU A 43 10.77 8.29 -2.96
N GLY A 44 10.59 7.27 -3.80
CA GLY A 44 11.68 6.59 -4.49
C GLY A 44 11.22 5.96 -5.79
N LYS A 45 11.96 4.97 -6.26
CA LYS A 45 11.62 4.18 -7.44
C LYS A 45 10.42 3.29 -7.13
N SER A 46 9.34 3.46 -7.88
CA SER A 46 8.12 2.66 -7.73
C SER A 46 7.46 2.34 -9.06
N MET A 47 6.86 1.16 -9.17
CA MET A 47 5.86 0.86 -10.20
C MET A 47 4.47 1.22 -9.68
N VAL A 48 3.75 2.09 -10.39
CA VAL A 48 2.41 2.55 -10.01
C VAL A 48 1.40 2.16 -11.09
N GLU A 49 0.68 1.09 -10.82
CA GLU A 49 -0.39 0.53 -11.66
C GLU A 49 -1.77 0.58 -10.96
N GLY A 50 -1.81 1.07 -9.72
CA GLY A 50 -3.03 1.29 -8.94
C GLY A 50 -3.21 2.75 -8.50
N ARG A 51 -4.10 2.98 -7.54
CA ARG A 51 -4.55 4.33 -7.14
C ARG A 51 -3.90 4.78 -5.83
N ILE A 52 -3.16 5.89 -5.90
CA ILE A 52 -2.59 6.61 -4.76
C ILE A 52 -3.48 7.81 -4.43
N SER A 53 -4.21 7.71 -3.32
CA SER A 53 -5.12 8.76 -2.84
C SER A 53 -4.39 10.02 -2.36
N ALA A 54 -5.10 11.15 -2.23
CA ALA A 54 -4.50 12.39 -1.73
C ALA A 54 -3.94 12.22 -0.32
N GLY A 55 -2.77 12.80 -0.05
CA GLY A 55 -2.03 12.65 1.20
C GLY A 55 -1.16 11.38 1.27
N VAL A 56 -1.44 10.37 0.44
CA VAL A 56 -0.75 9.07 0.53
C VAL A 56 0.67 9.18 -0.03
N VAL A 57 1.60 8.59 0.72
CA VAL A 57 3.01 8.50 0.35
C VAL A 57 3.41 7.03 0.20
N VAL A 58 4.17 6.72 -0.85
CA VAL A 58 4.72 5.40 -1.16
C VAL A 58 6.25 5.44 -1.11
N GLY A 59 6.85 4.56 -0.30
CA GLY A 59 8.29 4.46 -0.11
C GLY A 59 9.04 3.84 -1.29
N ASP A 60 10.38 3.90 -1.22
CA ASP A 60 11.27 3.39 -2.25
C ASP A 60 11.14 1.88 -2.47
N GLY A 61 11.20 1.45 -3.73
CA GLY A 61 11.11 0.05 -4.14
C GLY A 61 9.73 -0.58 -3.95
N SER A 62 8.71 0.20 -3.60
CA SER A 62 7.34 -0.30 -3.43
C SER A 62 6.55 -0.26 -4.74
N ASP A 63 5.80 -1.33 -4.99
CA ASP A 63 5.04 -1.53 -6.22
C ASP A 63 3.54 -1.62 -5.92
N ILE A 64 2.75 -0.80 -6.63
CA ILE A 64 1.31 -0.70 -6.50
C ILE A 64 0.69 -1.37 -7.71
N GLY A 65 0.33 -2.65 -7.61
CA GLY A 65 -0.11 -3.48 -8.72
C GLY A 65 -1.40 -2.99 -9.40
N GLY A 66 -1.64 -3.50 -10.62
CA GLY A 66 -2.74 -3.10 -11.51
C GLY A 66 -4.09 -3.03 -10.81
N GLY A 67 -4.72 -1.85 -10.78
CA GLY A 67 -6.04 -1.64 -10.20
C GLY A 67 -6.09 -1.65 -8.66
N ALA A 68 -4.95 -1.80 -7.97
CA ALA A 68 -4.88 -1.76 -6.52
C ALA A 68 -5.38 -0.43 -5.94
N SER A 69 -5.86 -0.45 -4.70
CA SER A 69 -6.49 0.68 -4.03
C SER A 69 -5.76 1.06 -2.74
N ILE A 70 -5.16 2.25 -2.68
CA ILE A 70 -4.71 2.82 -1.40
C ILE A 70 -5.77 3.81 -0.93
N MET A 71 -6.43 3.48 0.17
CA MET A 71 -7.59 4.22 0.66
C MET A 71 -7.18 5.64 1.09
N GLY A 72 -7.94 6.65 0.66
CA GLY A 72 -7.78 8.01 1.18
C GLY A 72 -8.41 8.15 2.56
N THR A 73 -8.06 9.21 3.29
CA THR A 73 -8.59 9.51 4.64
C THR A 73 -10.12 9.47 4.69
N LEU A 74 -10.80 9.97 3.63
CA LEU A 74 -12.26 10.03 3.58
C LEU A 74 -12.95 8.67 3.31
N SER A 75 -12.23 7.66 2.83
CA SER A 75 -12.84 6.44 2.29
C SER A 75 -13.02 5.31 3.30
N GLY A 76 -12.56 5.46 4.55
CA GLY A 76 -12.76 4.42 5.58
C GLY A 76 -12.98 4.93 7.01
N GLY A 77 -13.51 6.14 7.16
CA GLY A 77 -13.90 6.69 8.47
C GLY A 77 -12.72 7.02 9.40
N GLY A 78 -11.49 6.99 8.90
CA GLY A 78 -10.28 7.34 9.63
C GLY A 78 -9.94 8.83 9.50
N LYS A 79 -9.24 9.38 10.49
CA LYS A 79 -8.62 10.73 10.41
C LYS A 79 -7.17 10.68 9.94
N GLU A 80 -6.57 9.49 9.91
CA GLU A 80 -5.16 9.32 9.58
C GLU A 80 -4.93 9.19 8.08
N VAL A 81 -3.77 9.67 7.65
CA VAL A 81 -3.32 9.58 6.26
C VAL A 81 -2.52 8.29 6.14
N ILE A 82 -2.90 7.44 5.18
CA ILE A 82 -2.24 6.16 4.94
C ILE A 82 -0.89 6.38 4.26
N SER A 83 0.12 5.64 4.70
CA SER A 83 1.43 5.54 4.06
C SER A 83 1.79 4.09 3.73
N ILE A 84 2.59 3.91 2.69
CA ILE A 84 3.19 2.64 2.31
C ILE A 84 4.70 2.78 2.45
N GLY A 85 5.34 1.90 3.23
CA GLY A 85 6.78 1.87 3.43
C GLY A 85 7.55 1.44 2.19
N GLN A 86 8.78 1.00 2.39
CA GLN A 86 9.71 0.57 1.34
C GLN A 86 9.55 -0.91 1.00
N ARG A 87 9.89 -1.30 -0.24
CA ARG A 87 9.89 -2.71 -0.69
C ARG A 87 8.57 -3.45 -0.43
N THR A 88 7.47 -2.71 -0.40
CA THR A 88 6.13 -3.21 -0.15
C THR A 88 5.39 -3.43 -1.46
N LEU A 89 4.67 -4.54 -1.57
CA LEU A 89 3.94 -4.93 -2.77
C LEU A 89 2.44 -4.96 -2.50
N LEU A 90 1.67 -4.19 -3.26
CA LEU A 90 0.22 -4.37 -3.35
C LEU A 90 -0.10 -5.18 -4.61
N GLY A 91 -0.65 -6.38 -4.44
CA GLY A 91 -1.05 -7.21 -5.57
C GLY A 91 -2.13 -6.56 -6.44
N ALA A 92 -2.25 -7.00 -7.69
CA ALA A 92 -3.28 -6.49 -8.60
C ALA A 92 -4.69 -6.61 -7.98
N ASN A 93 -5.52 -5.60 -8.16
CA ASN A 93 -6.86 -5.49 -7.59
C ASN A 93 -6.94 -5.67 -6.06
N SER A 94 -5.83 -5.57 -5.34
CA SER A 94 -5.83 -5.52 -3.89
C SER A 94 -6.31 -4.16 -3.38
N GLY A 95 -6.52 -4.03 -2.08
CA GLY A 95 -6.71 -2.74 -1.47
C GLY A 95 -6.28 -2.70 -0.02
N ILE A 96 -5.88 -1.52 0.43
CA ILE A 96 -5.37 -1.32 1.78
C ILE A 96 -5.96 -0.06 2.41
N GLY A 97 -6.45 -0.22 3.63
CA GLY A 97 -7.10 0.81 4.44
C GLY A 97 -6.40 1.10 5.76
N ILE A 98 -5.14 0.68 5.90
CA ILE A 98 -4.21 0.99 7.00
C ILE A 98 -2.85 1.34 6.40
N SER A 99 -1.98 2.00 7.14
CA SER A 99 -0.57 2.15 6.74
C SER A 99 0.15 0.80 6.78
N LEU A 100 1.06 0.61 5.83
CA LEU A 100 2.00 -0.52 5.81
C LEU A 100 3.40 0.04 6.01
N GLY A 101 4.17 -0.63 6.86
CA GLY A 101 5.59 -0.36 6.97
C GLY A 101 6.36 -0.95 5.79
N ASP A 102 7.62 -1.26 6.04
CA ASP A 102 8.54 -1.84 5.09
C ASP A 102 8.28 -3.34 4.87
N ASP A 103 8.65 -3.82 3.68
CA ASP A 103 8.69 -5.23 3.33
C ASP A 103 7.34 -5.95 3.48
N CYS A 104 6.22 -5.25 3.31
CA CYS A 104 4.90 -5.86 3.36
C CYS A 104 4.44 -6.40 1.99
N VAL A 105 3.45 -7.29 1.99
CA VAL A 105 2.77 -7.78 0.79
C VAL A 105 1.27 -7.87 1.06
N VAL A 106 0.45 -7.42 0.12
CA VAL A 106 -0.99 -7.70 0.09
C VAL A 106 -1.28 -8.56 -1.14
N GLU A 107 -1.87 -9.74 -0.92
CA GLU A 107 -2.29 -10.65 -1.98
C GLU A 107 -3.23 -9.96 -2.99
N ALA A 108 -3.09 -10.33 -4.26
CA ALA A 108 -3.98 -9.85 -5.32
C ALA A 108 -5.47 -10.13 -4.99
N GLY A 109 -6.34 -9.17 -5.30
CA GLY A 109 -7.78 -9.28 -5.04
C GLY A 109 -8.20 -9.20 -3.57
N VAL A 110 -7.26 -9.06 -2.62
CA VAL A 110 -7.57 -8.91 -1.20
C VAL A 110 -7.66 -7.43 -0.83
N TYR A 111 -8.80 -7.04 -0.26
CA TYR A 111 -8.96 -5.71 0.34
C TYR A 111 -8.93 -5.81 1.87
N ILE A 112 -7.94 -5.17 2.49
CA ILE A 112 -7.79 -5.05 3.94
C ILE A 112 -8.27 -3.67 4.37
N THR A 113 -9.40 -3.61 5.07
CA THR A 113 -9.91 -2.38 5.70
C THR A 113 -9.42 -2.29 7.13
N ALA A 114 -9.39 -1.08 7.73
CA ALA A 114 -9.03 -0.92 9.15
C ALA A 114 -9.87 -1.78 10.12
N GLY A 115 -11.13 -2.07 9.75
CA GLY A 115 -12.05 -2.90 10.52
C GLY A 115 -11.97 -4.40 10.23
N SER A 116 -11.25 -4.81 9.18
CA SER A 116 -11.10 -6.22 8.79
C SER A 116 -10.57 -7.03 9.96
N LYS A 117 -11.18 -8.19 10.21
CA LYS A 117 -10.71 -9.15 11.22
C LYS A 117 -9.62 -10.02 10.61
N ILE A 118 -8.44 -9.98 11.21
CA ILE A 118 -7.23 -10.62 10.71
C ILE A 118 -6.82 -11.72 11.68
N SER A 119 -6.78 -12.95 11.19
CA SER A 119 -6.22 -14.09 11.91
C SER A 119 -4.70 -14.05 11.90
N LEU A 120 -4.09 -14.22 13.07
CA LEU A 120 -2.64 -14.22 13.26
C LEU A 120 -2.11 -15.64 13.50
N PRO A 121 -0.79 -15.89 13.33
CA PRO A 121 -0.21 -17.22 13.46
C PRO A 121 -0.27 -17.82 14.87
N ASP A 122 -0.47 -16.98 15.89
CA ASP A 122 -0.67 -17.40 17.29
C ASP A 122 -2.14 -17.76 17.59
N GLY A 123 -3.03 -17.73 16.58
CA GLY A 123 -4.44 -18.06 16.70
C GLY A 123 -5.32 -16.89 17.15
N SER A 124 -4.73 -15.74 17.49
CA SER A 124 -5.50 -14.54 17.82
C SER A 124 -6.14 -13.91 16.58
N ILE A 125 -7.23 -13.14 16.82
CA ILE A 125 -7.92 -12.38 15.77
C ILE A 125 -7.99 -10.92 16.18
N VAL A 126 -7.31 -10.06 15.43
CA VAL A 126 -7.22 -8.62 15.68
C VAL A 126 -7.95 -7.82 14.60
N LYS A 127 -8.24 -6.54 14.85
CA LYS A 127 -8.62 -5.64 13.75
C LYS A 127 -7.37 -5.22 12.98
N ALA A 128 -7.45 -5.05 11.66
CA ALA A 128 -6.29 -4.67 10.85
C ALA A 128 -5.66 -3.33 11.30
N LYS A 129 -6.45 -2.41 11.87
CA LYS A 129 -5.92 -1.17 12.48
C LYS A 129 -4.84 -1.40 13.55
N GLU A 130 -4.82 -2.58 14.19
CA GLU A 130 -3.81 -2.94 15.20
C GLU A 130 -2.47 -3.33 14.56
N LEU A 131 -2.45 -3.55 13.24
CA LEU A 131 -1.26 -3.85 12.42
C LEU A 131 -0.79 -2.61 11.63
N ASN A 132 -1.33 -1.43 11.92
CA ASN A 132 -1.03 -0.20 11.20
C ASN A 132 0.46 0.16 11.32
N GLY A 133 1.15 0.27 10.18
CA GLY A 133 2.58 0.59 10.11
C GLY A 133 3.50 -0.60 10.41
N ALA A 134 2.97 -1.82 10.58
CA ALA A 134 3.80 -3.01 10.79
C ALA A 134 4.69 -3.30 9.58
N ASN A 135 5.87 -3.88 9.85
CA ASN A 135 6.83 -4.30 8.84
C ASN A 135 6.73 -5.81 8.57
N ASN A 136 7.22 -6.28 7.42
CA ASN A 136 7.45 -7.70 7.10
C ASN A 136 6.18 -8.58 7.22
N LEU A 137 5.01 -8.05 6.86
CA LEU A 137 3.75 -8.80 6.87
C LEU A 137 3.29 -9.21 5.47
N LEU A 138 2.78 -10.42 5.34
CA LEU A 138 1.99 -10.88 4.20
C LEU A 138 0.52 -10.95 4.62
N PHE A 139 -0.31 -10.11 4.01
CA PHE A 139 -1.76 -10.17 4.10
C PHE A 139 -2.31 -11.03 2.97
N ARG A 140 -3.14 -12.01 3.31
CA ARG A 140 -3.75 -12.93 2.35
C ARG A 140 -5.15 -13.34 2.75
N ARG A 141 -5.91 -13.91 1.83
CA ARG A 141 -7.14 -14.65 2.09
C ARG A 141 -6.86 -16.13 1.98
N ASN A 142 -7.17 -16.87 3.04
CA ASN A 142 -7.16 -18.33 2.98
C ASN A 142 -8.24 -18.80 2.01
N SER A 143 -7.84 -19.46 0.93
CA SER A 143 -8.77 -19.87 -0.13
C SER A 143 -9.69 -21.03 0.27
N GLN A 144 -9.39 -21.76 1.34
CA GLN A 144 -10.24 -22.84 1.84
C GLN A 144 -11.25 -22.34 2.89
N SER A 145 -10.81 -21.49 3.83
CA SER A 145 -11.67 -21.00 4.92
C SER A 145 -12.32 -19.64 4.66
N GLY A 146 -11.79 -18.87 3.71
CA GLY A 146 -12.18 -17.48 3.46
C GLY A 146 -11.62 -16.47 4.48
N ALA A 147 -10.88 -16.92 5.51
CA ALA A 147 -10.33 -16.05 6.54
C ALA A 147 -9.29 -15.08 5.95
N LEU A 148 -9.28 -13.84 6.42
CA LEU A 148 -8.18 -12.91 6.18
C LEU A 148 -7.08 -13.19 7.20
N GLU A 149 -5.87 -13.39 6.73
CA GLU A 149 -4.71 -13.76 7.54
C GLU A 149 -3.59 -12.72 7.35
N ALA A 150 -2.84 -12.48 8.42
CA ALA A 150 -1.53 -11.84 8.35
C ALA A 150 -0.48 -12.80 8.88
N VAL A 151 0.59 -13.01 8.12
CA VAL A 151 1.72 -13.87 8.50
C VAL A 151 3.02 -13.10 8.33
N ALA A 152 4.09 -13.54 9.00
CA ALA A 152 5.42 -13.00 8.71
C ALA A 152 5.81 -13.35 7.26
N LYS A 153 6.15 -12.34 6.44
CA LYS A 153 6.59 -12.55 5.05
C LYS A 153 7.91 -13.33 5.01
N THR A 154 8.81 -13.01 5.93
CA THR A 154 10.07 -13.73 6.16
C THR A 154 10.23 -14.08 7.64
N GLY A 155 10.95 -15.16 7.93
CA GLY A 155 11.22 -15.60 9.31
C GLY A 155 10.01 -16.24 10.00
N LYS A 156 10.06 -16.28 11.34
CA LYS A 156 8.99 -16.82 12.19
C LYS A 156 8.19 -15.69 12.82
N TRP A 157 6.89 -15.91 13.03
CA TRP A 157 6.05 -14.99 13.79
C TRP A 157 6.58 -14.85 15.22
N ALA A 158 6.93 -13.62 15.60
CA ALA A 158 7.45 -13.29 16.93
C ALA A 158 6.40 -12.61 17.83
N GLY A 159 5.13 -12.57 17.40
CA GLY A 159 4.05 -11.87 18.08
C GLY A 159 3.78 -10.47 17.52
N LEU A 160 2.59 -9.95 17.83
CA LEU A 160 2.11 -8.65 17.34
C LEU A 160 3.03 -7.48 17.75
N ASN A 161 3.41 -7.41 19.02
CA ASN A 161 4.27 -6.32 19.50
C ASN A 161 5.63 -6.29 18.79
N ALA A 162 6.20 -7.47 18.50
CA ALA A 162 7.46 -7.55 17.76
C ALA A 162 7.29 -7.08 16.31
N ALA A 163 6.16 -7.40 15.67
CA ALA A 163 5.85 -6.92 14.32
C ALA A 163 5.65 -5.40 14.24
N LEU A 164 5.24 -4.77 15.35
CA LEU A 164 5.03 -3.32 15.45
C LEU A 164 6.29 -2.51 15.81
N HIS A 165 7.31 -3.14 16.40
CA HIS A 165 8.40 -2.42 17.07
C HIS A 165 9.82 -2.82 16.63
N ASN A 166 9.97 -3.43 15.46
CA ASN A 166 11.29 -3.61 14.84
C ASN A 166 11.65 -2.34 14.05
N ASN A 167 12.36 -1.41 14.69
CA ASN A 167 13.03 -0.27 14.07
C ASN A 167 14.49 -0.62 13.77
#